data_AF-D6LIH5-F1
#
_entry.id   AF-D6LIH5-F1
#
_cell.length_a   1.000
_cell.length_b   1.000
_cell.length_c   1.000
_cell.angle_alpha   90.00
_cell.angle_beta   90.00
_cell.angle_gamma   90.00
#
_symmetry.space_group_name_H-M   'P 1'
#
loop_
_entity.id
_entity.type
_entity.pdbx_description
1 polymer ?
#
loop_
_entity_poly.entity_id
_entity_poly.type
_entity_poly.pdbx_seq_one_letter_code
_entity_poly.pdbx_strand_id
1 'polypeptide(L)'
;MEKSKLNLRLLSDGKAILTDDYIYDINGYQIKVFKGFITDGASIPKVLQCIYNPYGKWIKGAVIHDYLYSKYNTTGINRKLADKIFKLIMLETGVNKSTANKFYKAVKLFGEMSWQDKIYNEGYKDQAIIDRTKEAKEYYMQWNKILKL
;
A
#
# COMPACT_ATOMS: atom_id res chain seq x y z
N MET A 1 10.99 5.99 3.64
CA MET A 1 11.20 7.44 3.42
C MET A 1 10.89 7.86 1.99
N GLU A 2 10.28 9.02 1.83
CA GLU A 2 9.97 9.61 0.52
C GLU A 2 11.24 9.99 -0.26
N LYS A 3 11.32 9.62 -1.55
CA LYS A 3 12.45 9.92 -2.44
C LYS A 3 12.10 10.90 -3.56
N SER A 4 10.85 10.92 -4.01
CA SER A 4 10.33 11.98 -4.89
C SER A 4 9.08 12.60 -4.27
N LYS A 5 8.81 13.87 -4.60
CA LYS A 5 7.64 14.58 -4.09
C LYS A 5 6.36 13.98 -4.68
N LEU A 6 5.38 13.67 -3.83
CA LEU A 6 4.07 13.27 -4.29
C LEU A 6 3.32 14.46 -4.91
N ASN A 7 3.11 14.42 -6.23
CA ASN A 7 2.30 15.39 -6.96
C ASN A 7 1.03 14.71 -7.50
N LEU A 8 -0.12 15.19 -7.03
CA LEU A 8 -1.43 14.66 -7.38
C LEU A 8 -2.30 15.77 -7.99
N ARG A 9 -3.05 15.42 -9.03
CA ARG A 9 -4.13 16.23 -9.58
C ARG A 9 -5.46 15.55 -9.30
N LEU A 10 -6.37 16.24 -8.61
CA LEU A 10 -7.72 15.73 -8.37
C LEU A 10 -8.53 15.71 -9.68
N LEU A 11 -9.31 14.65 -9.85
CA LEU A 11 -10.25 14.42 -10.94
C LEU A 11 -11.68 14.75 -10.47
N SER A 12 -12.60 14.95 -11.41
CA SER A 12 -13.99 15.34 -11.13
C SER A 12 -14.81 14.29 -10.37
N ASP A 13 -14.38 13.03 -10.40
CA ASP A 13 -15.02 11.89 -9.75
C ASP A 13 -14.50 11.62 -8.32
N GLY A 14 -13.63 12.50 -7.80
CA GLY A 14 -13.03 12.36 -6.47
C GLY A 14 -11.78 11.49 -6.42
N LYS A 15 -11.30 10.98 -7.56
CA LYS A 15 -10.01 10.30 -7.69
C LYS A 15 -8.87 11.30 -7.87
N ALA A 16 -7.65 10.82 -7.81
CA ALA A 16 -6.47 11.61 -8.15
C ALA A 16 -5.56 10.87 -9.13
N ILE A 17 -4.90 11.64 -10.00
CA ILE A 17 -3.88 11.12 -10.91
C ILE A 17 -2.51 11.66 -10.52
N LEU A 18 -1.50 10.79 -10.53
CA LEU A 18 -0.11 11.18 -10.32
C LEU A 18 0.39 11.97 -11.54
N THR A 19 0.91 13.17 -11.32
CA THR A 19 1.45 14.01 -12.41
C THR A 19 2.91 13.70 -12.74
N ASP A 20 3.61 13.04 -11.82
CA ASP A 20 5.01 12.66 -11.88
C ASP A 20 5.22 11.27 -11.25
N ASP A 21 6.37 10.66 -11.51
CA ASP A 21 6.75 9.40 -10.88
C ASP A 21 6.92 9.58 -9.37
N TYR A 22 6.27 8.70 -8.60
CA TYR A 22 6.37 8.70 -7.14
C TYR A 22 7.25 7.55 -6.65
N ILE A 23 8.30 7.87 -5.89
CA ILE A 23 9.26 6.90 -5.37
C ILE A 23 9.27 6.97 -3.85
N TYR A 24 9.02 5.83 -3.22
CA TYR A 24 9.11 5.68 -1.77
C TYR A 24 10.07 4.55 -1.42
N ASP A 25 11.02 4.83 -0.53
CA ASP A 25 11.99 3.88 -0.03
C ASP A 25 11.46 3.17 1.22
N ILE A 26 11.43 1.84 1.20
CA ILE A 26 11.09 0.98 2.33
C ILE A 26 12.37 0.29 2.79
N ASN A 27 13.04 0.89 3.76
CA ASN A 27 14.26 0.34 4.38
C ASN A 27 15.37 -0.04 3.37
N GLY A 28 15.52 0.74 2.30
CA GLY A 28 16.47 0.51 1.21
C GLY A 28 15.87 -0.13 -0.05
N TYR A 29 14.60 -0.55 -0.02
CA TYR A 29 13.88 -1.04 -1.19
C TYR A 29 12.97 0.04 -1.77
N GLN A 30 13.21 0.48 -3.01
CA GLN A 30 12.44 1.56 -3.62
C GLN A 30 11.23 1.02 -4.38
N ILE A 31 10.05 1.50 -3.99
CA ILE A 31 8.80 1.26 -4.71
C ILE A 31 8.53 2.50 -5.58
N LYS A 32 8.44 2.28 -6.89
CA LYS A 32 8.13 3.31 -7.88
C LYS A 32 6.69 3.13 -8.36
N VAL A 33 5.89 4.18 -8.23
CA VAL A 33 4.58 4.33 -8.85
C VAL A 33 4.72 5.28 -10.03
N PHE A 34 4.26 4.85 -11.20
CA PHE A 34 4.45 5.59 -12.45
C PHE A 34 3.50 6.78 -12.56
N LYS A 35 3.95 7.83 -13.24
CA LYS A 35 3.13 8.96 -13.68
C LYS A 35 1.89 8.48 -14.42
N GLY A 36 0.73 9.06 -14.10
CA GLY A 36 -0.54 8.68 -14.70
C GLY A 36 -1.28 7.56 -13.96
N PHE A 37 -0.68 6.99 -12.91
CA PHE A 37 -1.40 6.11 -12.00
C PHE A 37 -2.56 6.85 -11.35
N ILE A 38 -3.74 6.22 -11.34
CA ILE A 38 -4.96 6.75 -10.73
C ILE A 38 -5.13 6.08 -9.38
N THR A 39 -5.32 6.89 -8.34
CA THR A 39 -5.53 6.47 -6.95
C THR A 39 -6.86 7.01 -6.46
N ASP A 40 -7.53 6.24 -5.62
CA ASP A 40 -8.75 6.67 -4.93
C ASP A 40 -8.42 7.28 -3.55
N GLY A 41 -7.12 7.44 -3.25
CA GLY A 41 -6.62 7.81 -1.94
C GLY A 41 -6.90 6.72 -0.91
N ALA A 42 -7.00 7.10 0.37
CA ALA A 42 -7.47 6.11 1.34
C ALA A 42 -8.96 5.84 1.15
N SER A 43 -9.28 4.61 0.72
CA SER A 43 -10.63 4.08 0.57
C SER A 43 -11.35 3.96 1.92
N ILE A 44 -11.84 5.09 2.42
CA ILE A 44 -12.50 5.24 3.73
C ILE A 44 -14.02 5.34 3.52
N PRO A 45 -14.85 4.57 4.24
CA PRO A 45 -16.30 4.71 4.19
C PRO A 45 -16.75 6.15 4.43
N LYS A 46 -17.72 6.67 3.65
CA LYS A 46 -18.16 8.08 3.69
C LYS A 46 -18.46 8.61 5.09
N VAL A 47 -19.10 7.80 5.94
CA VAL A 47 -19.44 8.15 7.34
C VAL A 47 -18.20 8.50 8.16
N LEU A 48 -17.06 7.85 7.88
CA LEU A 48 -15.80 8.10 8.57
C LEU A 48 -14.99 9.25 7.96
N GLN A 49 -15.39 9.78 6.80
CA GLN A 49 -14.64 10.85 6.12
C GLN A 49 -14.75 12.21 6.83
N CYS A 50 -15.73 12.41 7.71
CA CYS A 50 -15.78 13.58 8.59
C CYS A 50 -14.62 13.63 9.60
N ILE A 51 -14.06 12.47 9.94
CA ILE A 51 -12.91 12.33 10.86
C ILE A 51 -11.63 12.08 10.07
N TYR A 52 -11.72 11.31 8.98
CA TYR A 52 -10.59 10.85 8.20
C TYR A 52 -10.72 11.24 6.72
N ASN A 53 -10.12 12.37 6.34
CA ASN A 53 -10.06 12.80 4.94
C ASN A 53 -9.25 11.82 4.06
N PRO A 54 -9.80 11.25 2.97
CA PRO A 54 -9.10 10.33 2.06
C PRO A 54 -7.71 10.79 1.60
N TYR A 55 -7.51 12.10 1.44
CA TYR A 55 -6.26 12.75 1.01
C TYR A 55 -5.46 13.38 2.17
N GLY A 56 -5.70 12.93 3.41
CA GLY A 56 -5.02 13.40 4.61
C GLY A 56 -3.58 12.88 4.77
N LYS A 57 -3.11 12.80 6.03
CA LYS A 57 -1.72 12.45 6.38
C LYS A 57 -1.24 11.07 5.92
N TRP A 58 -2.17 10.19 5.53
CA TRP A 58 -1.92 8.84 5.03
C TRP A 58 -1.80 8.75 3.51
N ILE A 59 -1.99 9.84 2.76
CA ILE A 59 -2.06 9.80 1.28
C ILE A 59 -0.82 9.17 0.63
N LYS A 60 0.38 9.44 1.15
CA LYS A 60 1.63 8.83 0.67
C LYS A 60 1.60 7.31 0.77
N GLY A 61 1.11 6.80 1.91
CA GLY A 61 0.93 5.38 2.12
C GLY A 61 -0.17 4.81 1.24
N ALA A 62 -1.29 5.53 1.07
CA ALA A 62 -2.41 5.10 0.26
C ALA A 62 -2.02 4.95 -1.22
N VAL A 63 -1.23 5.88 -1.79
CA VAL A 63 -0.74 5.79 -3.17
C VAL A 63 0.12 4.54 -3.39
N ILE A 64 1.05 4.26 -2.47
CA ILE A 64 1.88 3.04 -2.55
C ILE A 64 1.01 1.79 -2.39
N HIS A 65 0.06 1.81 -1.46
CA HIS A 65 -0.87 0.70 -1.20
C HIS A 65 -1.75 0.39 -2.41
N ASP A 66 -2.40 1.41 -2.99
CA ASP A 66 -3.22 1.31 -4.19
C ASP A 66 -2.42 0.73 -5.36
N TYR A 67 -1.17 1.17 -5.56
CA TYR A 67 -0.30 0.62 -6.60
C TYR A 67 -0.02 -0.87 -6.38
N LEU A 68 0.37 -1.26 -5.15
CA LEU A 68 0.64 -2.66 -4.81
C LEU A 68 -0.61 -3.54 -4.93
N TYR A 69 -1.80 -2.98 -4.70
CA TYR A 69 -3.09 -3.65 -4.85
C TYR A 69 -3.54 -3.74 -6.31
N SER A 70 -3.16 -2.77 -7.14
CA SER A 70 -3.53 -2.74 -8.55
C SER A 70 -2.88 -3.86 -9.37
N LYS A 71 -3.45 -4.14 -10.54
CA LYS A 71 -2.88 -5.07 -11.54
C LYS A 71 -1.45 -4.74 -12.00
N TYR A 72 -0.98 -3.51 -11.77
CA TYR A 72 0.33 -3.02 -12.22
C TYR A 72 1.47 -3.32 -11.25
N ASN A 73 1.20 -3.92 -10.09
CA ASN A 73 2.26 -4.33 -9.18
C ASN A 73 3.19 -5.35 -9.85
N THR A 74 4.43 -4.96 -10.07
CA THR A 74 5.51 -5.78 -10.63
C THR A 74 6.53 -6.23 -9.58
N THR A 75 6.33 -5.84 -8.32
CA THR A 75 7.34 -6.06 -7.26
C THR A 75 7.36 -7.51 -6.75
N GLY A 76 6.26 -8.25 -6.90
CA GLY A 76 6.07 -9.55 -6.24
C GLY A 76 5.73 -9.43 -4.75
N ILE A 77 5.39 -8.23 -4.27
CA ILE A 77 4.89 -7.99 -2.92
C ILE A 77 3.41 -8.34 -2.86
N ASN A 78 3.08 -9.30 -2.01
CA ASN A 78 1.72 -9.74 -1.74
C ASN A 78 0.93 -8.78 -0.83
N ARG A 79 -0.37 -9.04 -0.72
CA ARG A 79 -1.31 -8.23 0.06
C ARG A 79 -0.87 -7.98 1.51
N LYS A 80 -0.44 -9.03 2.23
CA LYS A 80 -0.06 -8.90 3.65
C LYS A 80 1.13 -7.96 3.83
N LEU A 81 2.12 -8.03 2.95
CA LEU A 81 3.27 -7.12 2.98
C LEU A 81 2.87 -5.70 2.55
N ALA A 82 2.01 -5.56 1.54
CA ALA A 82 1.48 -4.26 1.14
C ALA A 82 0.76 -3.54 2.30
N ASP A 83 -0.04 -4.26 3.08
CA ASP A 83 -0.72 -3.72 4.28
C ASP A 83 0.29 -3.29 5.36
N LYS A 84 1.36 -4.08 5.57
CA LYS A 84 2.45 -3.71 6.49
C LYS A 84 3.20 -2.46 6.01
N ILE A 85 3.51 -2.38 4.72
CA ILE A 85 4.17 -1.22 4.10
C ILE A 85 3.30 0.03 4.30
N PHE A 86 2.00 -0.06 4.06
CA PHE A 86 1.08 1.05 4.28
C PHE A 86 1.14 1.57 5.73
N LYS A 87 1.12 0.64 6.70
CA LYS A 87 1.27 0.99 8.12
C LYS A 87 2.62 1.64 8.42
N LEU A 88 3.71 1.11 7.88
CA LEU A 88 5.05 1.70 8.07
C LEU A 88 5.08 3.13 7.55
N ILE A 89 4.62 3.37 6.32
CA ILE A 89 4.62 4.70 5.70
C ILE A 89 3.81 5.68 6.54
N MET A 90 2.64 5.29 7.04
CA MET A 90 1.85 6.15 7.94
C MET A 90 2.63 6.55 9.19
N LEU A 91 3.35 5.62 9.82
CA LEU A 91 4.16 5.92 11.00
C LEU A 91 5.32 6.86 10.65
N GLU A 92 5.99 6.63 9.51
CA GLU A 92 7.06 7.50 9.01
C GLU A 92 6.57 8.92 8.67
N THR A 93 5.32 9.07 8.22
CA THR A 93 4.71 10.37 7.90
C THR A 93 4.05 11.06 9.10
N GLY A 94 4.29 10.56 10.32
CA GLY A 94 3.84 11.19 11.56
C GLY A 94 2.37 10.91 11.90
N VAL A 95 1.74 9.90 11.31
CA VAL A 95 0.44 9.39 11.76
C VAL A 95 0.65 8.67 13.09
N ASN A 96 -0.16 9.01 14.09
CA ASN A 96 -0.05 8.37 15.40
C ASN A 96 -0.30 6.85 15.32
N LYS A 97 0.34 6.10 16.22
CA LYS A 97 0.30 4.63 16.23
C LYS A 97 -1.11 4.05 16.33
N SER A 98 -2.02 4.72 17.04
CA SER A 98 -3.41 4.28 17.19
C SER A 98 -4.16 4.34 15.86
N THR A 99 -4.12 5.48 15.18
CA THR A 99 -4.72 5.66 13.85
C THR A 99 -4.10 4.71 12.83
N ALA A 100 -2.77 4.60 12.78
CA ALA A 100 -2.10 3.68 11.87
C ALA A 100 -2.51 2.21 12.09
N ASN A 101 -2.69 1.80 13.35
CA ASN A 101 -3.19 0.46 13.68
C ASN A 101 -4.66 0.25 13.27
N LYS A 102 -5.52 1.27 13.36
CA LYS A 102 -6.92 1.18 12.92
C LYS A 102 -6.99 0.97 11.40
N PHE A 103 -6.26 1.76 10.64
CA PHE A 103 -6.15 1.63 9.18
C PHE A 103 -5.58 0.27 8.79
N TYR A 104 -4.50 -0.18 9.43
CA TYR A 104 -3.92 -1.50 9.20
C TYR A 104 -4.91 -2.65 9.46
N LYS A 105 -5.69 -2.58 10.55
CA LYS A 105 -6.73 -3.57 10.83
C LYS A 105 -7.82 -3.56 9.76
N ALA A 106 -8.24 -2.37 9.31
CA ALA A 106 -9.26 -2.24 8.28
C ALA A 106 -8.83 -2.87 6.95
N VAL A 107 -7.64 -2.55 6.44
CA VAL A 107 -7.14 -3.14 5.18
C VAL A 107 -6.92 -4.65 5.30
N LYS A 108 -6.49 -5.13 6.47
CA LYS A 108 -6.31 -6.58 6.69
C LYS A 108 -7.63 -7.34 6.59
N LEU A 109 -8.72 -6.76 7.12
CA LEU A 109 -10.05 -7.37 7.16
C LEU A 109 -10.83 -7.23 5.84
N PHE A 110 -10.74 -6.07 5.18
CA PHE A 110 -11.60 -5.75 4.04
C PHE A 110 -10.86 -5.58 2.71
N GLY A 111 -9.52 -5.48 2.72
CA GLY A 111 -8.72 -5.16 1.55
C GLY A 111 -8.73 -6.26 0.48
N GLU A 112 -9.06 -7.50 0.82
CA GLU A 112 -9.13 -8.59 -0.15
C GLU A 112 -10.08 -8.30 -1.32
N MET A 113 -11.18 -7.58 -1.08
CA MET A 113 -12.14 -7.19 -2.12
C MET A 113 -11.56 -6.20 -3.14
N SER A 114 -10.51 -5.46 -2.77
CA SER A 114 -9.84 -4.47 -3.61
C SER A 114 -8.56 -5.00 -4.25
N TRP A 115 -8.13 -6.21 -3.90
CA TRP A 115 -6.92 -6.82 -4.47
C TRP A 115 -7.19 -7.29 -5.90
N GLN A 116 -6.45 -6.76 -6.86
CA GLN A 116 -6.58 -7.14 -8.27
C GLN A 116 -5.58 -8.22 -8.65
N ASP A 117 -5.95 -9.07 -9.59
CA ASP A 117 -5.00 -10.00 -10.22
C ASP A 117 -3.93 -9.22 -10.97
N LYS A 118 -2.67 -9.64 -10.82
CA LYS A 118 -1.50 -8.95 -11.38
C LYS A 118 -1.23 -9.41 -12.80
N ILE A 119 -0.78 -8.49 -13.65
CA ILE A 119 -0.42 -8.80 -15.04
C ILE A 119 0.82 -9.69 -15.12
N TYR A 120 1.77 -9.51 -14.19
CA TYR A 120 3.06 -10.21 -14.22
C TYR A 120 3.21 -11.24 -13.10
N ASN A 121 3.32 -10.79 -11.85
CA ASN A 121 3.55 -11.66 -10.70
C ASN A 121 2.97 -11.02 -9.44
N GLU A 122 2.02 -11.70 -8.80
CA GLU A 122 1.41 -11.25 -7.55
C GLU A 122 2.22 -11.61 -6.28
N GLY A 123 3.33 -12.33 -6.47
CA GLY A 123 4.11 -12.90 -5.38
C GLY A 123 3.47 -14.17 -4.83
N TYR A 124 3.77 -14.47 -3.57
CA TYR A 124 3.16 -15.62 -2.88
C TYR A 124 1.74 -15.29 -2.42
N LYS A 125 0.78 -16.10 -2.86
CA LYS A 125 -0.60 -16.08 -2.35
C LYS A 125 -0.71 -17.03 -1.17
N ASP A 126 -1.05 -16.49 0.00
CA ASP A 126 -1.22 -17.29 1.20
C ASP A 126 -2.33 -18.32 1.03
N GLN A 127 -2.04 -19.58 1.33
CA GLN A 127 -3.03 -20.67 1.25
C GLN A 127 -3.83 -20.80 2.56
N ALA A 128 -3.30 -20.25 3.65
CA ALA A 128 -3.92 -20.29 4.96
C ALA A 128 -3.63 -19.01 5.78
N ILE A 129 -4.39 -18.81 6.85
CA ILE A 129 -4.15 -17.73 7.82
C ILE A 129 -2.74 -17.88 8.42
N ILE A 130 -2.38 -19.10 8.80
CA ILE A 130 -1.05 -19.50 9.25
C ILE A 130 -0.53 -20.50 8.23
N ASP A 131 0.28 -20.00 7.31
CA ASP A 131 0.89 -20.81 6.27
C ASP A 131 2.29 -21.26 6.71
N ARG A 132 2.50 -22.56 6.80
CA ARG A 132 3.77 -23.17 7.23
C ARG A 132 4.50 -23.88 6.10
N THR A 133 4.02 -23.75 4.87
CA THR A 133 4.68 -24.29 3.69
C THR A 133 6.09 -23.74 3.55
N LYS A 134 6.95 -24.51 2.87
CA LYS A 134 8.33 -24.09 2.59
C LYS A 134 8.34 -22.80 1.75
N GLU A 135 7.47 -22.75 0.74
CA GLU A 135 7.31 -21.60 -0.16
C GLU A 135 6.93 -20.32 0.60
N ALA A 136 5.92 -20.36 1.47
CA ALA A 136 5.56 -19.22 2.30
C ALA A 136 6.73 -18.75 3.16
N LYS A 137 7.43 -19.68 3.81
CA LYS A 137 8.58 -19.35 4.67
C LYS A 137 9.70 -18.69 3.89
N GLU A 138 10.07 -19.24 2.73
CA GLU A 138 11.11 -18.70 1.87
C GLU A 138 10.74 -17.30 1.35
N TYR A 139 9.51 -17.15 0.88
CA TYR A 139 8.97 -15.85 0.43
C TYR A 139 9.03 -14.78 1.53
N TYR A 140 8.48 -15.07 2.71
CA TYR A 140 8.47 -14.11 3.82
C TYR A 140 9.87 -13.86 4.37
N MET A 141 10.75 -14.88 4.41
CA MET A 141 12.13 -14.71 4.83
C MET A 141 12.89 -13.77 3.89
N GLN A 142 12.72 -13.95 2.58
CA GLN A 142 13.32 -13.07 1.57
C GLN A 142 12.83 -11.62 1.73
N TRP A 143 11.51 -11.42 1.78
CA TRP A 143 10.95 -10.08 1.89
C TRP A 143 11.22 -9.41 3.23
N ASN A 144 11.20 -10.13 4.35
CA ASN A 144 11.55 -9.55 5.65
C ASN A 144 13.04 -9.17 5.70
N LYS A 145 13.93 -9.90 5.00
CA LYS A 145 15.34 -9.52 4.88
C LYS A 145 15.51 -8.21 4.09
N ILE A 146 14.74 -8.03 3.01
CA ILE A 146 14.79 -6.83 2.16
C ILE A 146 14.12 -5.63 2.83
N LEU A 147 12.87 -5.80 3.27
CA LEU A 147 12.02 -4.72 3.77
C LEU A 147 12.17 -4.44 5.26
N LYS A 148 12.73 -5.38 6.04
CA LYS A 148 12.89 -5.25 7.51
C LYS A 148 11.56 -4.93 8.24
N LEU A 149 10.49 -5.66 7.90
CA LEU A 149 9.09 -5.52 8.36
C LEU A 149 8.57 -6.70 9.19
#